data_AF-A0A2V6WD20-F1
#
_entry.id   AF-A0A2V6WD20-F1
#
_cell.length_a   1.000
_cell.length_b   1.000
_cell.length_c   1.000
_cell.angle_alpha   90.00
_cell.angle_beta   90.00
_cell.angle_gamma   90.00
#
_symmetry.space_group_name_H-M   'P 1'
#
loop_
_entity.id
_entity.type
_entity.pdbx_description
1 polymer ?
#
loop_
_entity_poly.entity_id
_entity_poly.type
_entity_poly.pdbx_seq_one_letter_code
_entity_poly.pdbx_strand_id
1 'polypeptide(L)' 'MKEIDSGELERLASALRLAESALEEALEAAENLGNFDPRFDVPRAVGGAQRLVGNALEAVDAARKP' A
#
# COMPACT_ATOMS: atom_id res chain seq x y z
N MET A 1 6.96 -0.63 27.00
CA MET A 1 6.45 -0.38 25.63
C MET A 1 7.05 0.95 25.20
N LYS A 2 7.76 1.02 24.08
CA LYS A 2 8.33 2.29 23.61
C LYS A 2 7.16 3.22 23.28
N GLU A 3 7.18 4.48 23.75
CA GLU A 3 6.20 5.46 23.29
C GLU A 3 6.26 5.53 21.76
N ILE A 4 5.10 5.45 21.13
CA ILE A 4 4.99 5.56 19.69
C ILE A 4 5.10 7.05 19.35
N ASP A 5 6.08 7.39 18.51
CA ASP A 5 6.28 8.76 18.05
C ASP A 5 5.17 9.13 17.04
N SER A 6 4.32 10.08 17.43
CA SER A 6 3.20 10.53 16.60
C SER A 6 3.66 11.19 15.29
N GLY A 7 4.81 11.87 15.29
CA GLY A 7 5.37 12.48 14.09
C GLY A 7 5.95 11.45 13.12
N GLU A 8 6.47 10.33 13.62
CA GLU A 8 6.85 9.19 12.76
C GLU A 8 5.60 8.46 12.22
N LEU A 9 4.53 8.31 13.01
CA LEU A 9 3.26 7.75 12.52
C LEU A 9 2.64 8.58 11.40
N GLU A 10 2.64 9.91 11.52
CA GLU A 10 2.12 10.80 10.49
C GLU A 10 2.94 10.69 9.20
N ARG A 11 4.27 10.68 9.31
CA ARG A 11 5.17 10.49 8.16
C ARG A 11 4.93 9.15 7.48
N LEU A 12 4.76 8.09 8.26
CA LEU A 12 4.47 6.75 7.72
C LEU A 12 3.09 6.71 7.04
N ALA A 13 2.05 7.28 7.65
CA ALA A 13 0.72 7.38 7.03
C ALA A 13 0.78 8.12 5.69
N SER A 14 1.48 9.25 5.62
CA SER A 14 1.65 10.00 4.36
C SER A 14 2.35 9.18 3.28
N ALA A 15 3.42 8.47 3.62
CA ALA A 15 4.14 7.62 2.69
C ALA A 15 3.27 6.46 2.18
N LEU A 16 2.50 5.83 3.07
CA LEU A 16 1.63 4.73 2.70
C LEU A 16 0.46 5.18 1.80
N ARG A 17 -0.13 6.35 2.03
CA ARG A 17 -1.16 6.92 1.13
C ARG A 17 -0.62 7.21 -0.26
N LEU A 18 0.61 7.73 -0.34
CA LEU A 18 1.27 7.93 -1.63
C LEU A 18 1.50 6.60 -2.35
N ALA A 19 1.95 5.57 -1.61
CA ALA A 19 2.12 4.23 -2.16
C ALA A 19 0.80 3.61 -2.62
N GLU A 20 -0.29 3.81 -1.88
CA GLU A 20 -1.63 3.34 -2.24
C GLU A 20 -2.07 3.91 -3.60
N SER A 21 -2.00 5.23 -3.78
CA SER A 21 -2.34 5.88 -5.06
C SER A 21 -1.45 5.38 -6.21
N ALA A 22 -0.14 5.24 -5.99
CA ALA A 22 0.76 4.73 -7.02
C ALA A 22 0.45 3.27 -7.40
N LEU A 23 0.03 2.45 -6.44
CA LEU A 23 -0.34 1.06 -6.68
C LEU A 23 -1.72 0.94 -7.36
N GLU A 24 -2.66 1.86 -7.11
CA GLU A 24 -3.91 1.97 -7.87
C GLU A 24 -3.64 2.24 -9.35
N GLU A 25 -2.82 3.26 -9.66
CA GLU A 25 -2.42 3.56 -11.03
C GLU A 25 -1.70 2.37 -11.70
N ALA A 26 -0.79 1.71 -10.95
CA ALA A 26 -0.07 0.55 -11.46
C ALA A 26 -1.00 -0.65 -11.71
N LEU A 27 -2.02 -0.85 -10.88
CA LEU A 27 -2.98 -1.94 -11.07
C LEU A 27 -3.82 -1.68 -12.31
N GLU A 28 -4.36 -0.46 -12.46
CA GLU A 28 -5.13 -0.08 -13.64
C GLU A 28 -4.31 -0.26 -14.92
N ALA A 29 -3.04 0.18 -14.93
CA ALA A 29 -2.15 -0.04 -16.05
C ALA A 29 -1.90 -1.54 -16.33
N ALA A 30 -1.69 -2.35 -15.29
CA ALA A 30 -1.47 -3.78 -15.42
C ALA A 30 -2.71 -4.52 -15.94
N GLU A 31 -3.91 -4.14 -15.49
CA GLU A 31 -5.18 -4.69 -15.97
C GLU A 31 -5.41 -4.35 -17.45
N ASN A 32 -5.10 -3.11 -17.86
CA ASN A 32 -5.21 -2.68 -19.25
C ASN A 32 -4.22 -3.39 -20.18
N LEU A 33 -3.00 -3.65 -19.72
CA LEU A 33 -1.98 -4.39 -20.49
C LEU A 33 -2.27 -5.91 -20.51
N GLY A 34 -2.99 -6.42 -19.51
CA GLY A 34 -3.17 -7.84 -19.29
C GLY A 34 -1.86 -8.54 -18.93
N ASN A 35 -1.86 -9.87 -19.02
CA ASN A 35 -0.67 -10.66 -18.66
C ASN A 35 0.32 -10.73 -19.84
N PHE A 36 1.36 -9.89 -19.80
CA PHE A 36 2.37 -9.80 -20.85
C PHE A 36 3.60 -10.70 -20.64
N ASP A 37 3.80 -11.27 -19.44
CA ASP A 37 4.80 -12.32 -19.18
C ASP A 37 4.14 -13.49 -18.45
N PRO A 38 4.02 -14.68 -19.08
CA PRO A 38 3.33 -15.82 -18.48
C PRO A 38 4.00 -16.34 -17.19
N ARG A 39 5.24 -15.96 -16.91
CA ARG A 39 5.95 -16.33 -15.69
C ARG A 39 5.64 -15.42 -14.52
N PHE A 40 5.06 -14.25 -14.77
CA PHE A 40 4.82 -13.24 -13.76
C PHE A 40 3.47 -12.55 -13.95
N ASP A 41 2.52 -12.92 -13.08
CA ASP A 41 1.19 -12.32 -13.03
C ASP A 41 1.26 -10.94 -12.36
N VAL A 42 1.55 -9.92 -13.17
CA VAL A 42 1.71 -8.52 -12.73
C VAL A 42 0.45 -7.99 -12.03
N PRO A 43 -0.77 -8.12 -12.60
CA PRO A 43 -1.98 -7.62 -11.92
C PRO A 43 -2.15 -8.24 -10.53
N ARG A 44 -1.94 -9.56 -10.40
CA ARG A 44 -2.02 -10.23 -9.11
C ARG A 44 -0.97 -9.74 -8.12
N ALA A 45 0.26 -9.50 -8.57
CA ALA A 45 1.34 -8.99 -7.73
C ALA A 45 1.03 -7.57 -7.23
N VAL A 46 0.61 -6.67 -8.11
CA VAL A 46 0.27 -5.28 -7.76
C VAL A 46 -0.94 -5.22 -6.82
N GLY A 47 -2.00 -5.97 -7.11
CA GLY A 47 -3.15 -6.06 -6.19
C GLY A 47 -2.80 -6.69 -4.84
N GLY A 48 -1.80 -7.57 -4.79
CA GLY A 48 -1.21 -8.07 -3.54
C GLY A 48 -0.53 -6.96 -2.74
N ALA A 49 0.27 -6.13 -3.38
CA ALA A 49 0.94 -4.99 -2.75
C ALA A 49 -0.06 -3.95 -2.23
N GLN A 50 -1.14 -3.65 -2.98
CA GLN A 50 -2.20 -2.75 -2.51
C GLN A 50 -2.79 -3.22 -1.18
N ARG A 51 -3.15 -4.51 -1.07
CA ARG A 51 -3.70 -5.07 0.18
C ARG A 51 -2.71 -4.93 1.34
N LEU A 52 -1.42 -5.12 1.10
CA LEU A 52 -0.40 -4.94 2.14
C LEU A 52 -0.29 -3.49 2.60
N VAL A 53 -0.32 -2.54 1.67
CA VAL A 53 -0.29 -1.09 1.99
C VAL A 53 -1.56 -0.68 2.75
N GLY A 54 -2.74 -1.13 2.32
CA GLY A 54 -4.01 -0.87 3.01
C GLY A 54 -4.00 -1.40 4.45
N ASN A 55 -3.56 -2.66 4.66
CA ASN A 55 -3.42 -3.22 6.00
C ASN A 55 -2.43 -2.42 6.88
N ALA A 56 -1.35 -1.92 6.30
CA ALA A 56 -0.39 -1.09 7.02
C ALA A 56 -0.98 0.27 7.40
N LEU A 57 -1.79 0.88 6.52
CA LEU A 57 -2.53 2.12 6.83
C LEU A 57 -3.50 1.91 7.98
N GLU A 58 -4.29 0.84 7.95
CA GLU A 58 -5.22 0.49 9.02
C GLU A 58 -4.50 0.33 10.37
N ALA A 59 -3.33 -0.32 10.37
CA ALA A 59 -2.51 -0.47 11.57
C ALA A 59 -1.98 0.88 12.09
N VAL A 60 -1.54 1.77 11.22
CA VAL A 60 -1.10 3.13 11.58
C VAL A 60 -2.27 3.93 12.15
N ASP A 61 -3.44 3.89 11.51
CA ASP A 61 -4.62 4.61 11.99
C ASP A 61 -5.14 4.03 13.31
N ALA A 62 -5.02 2.72 13.55
CA ALA A 62 -5.31 2.11 14.84
C ALA A 62 -4.34 2.58 15.93
N ALA A 63 -3.05 2.70 15.61
CA ALA A 63 -2.03 3.20 16.56
C ALA A 63 -2.18 4.69 16.92
N ARG A 64 -2.95 5.46 16.13
CA ARG A 64 -3.26 6.87 16.39
C ARG A 64 -4.47 7.07 17.29
N LYS A 65 -5.29 6.03 17.51
CA LYS A 65 -6.45 6.11 18.41
C LYS A 65 -5.97 6.06 19.86
N PRO A 66 -6.50 6.92 20.75
CA PRO A 66 -6.12 6.97 22.16
C PRO A 66 -6.51 5.71 22.94
#